data_AF-A0AAD5UWK5-F1
#
_entry.id   AF-A0AAD5UWK5-F1
#
_cell.length_a   1.000
_cell.length_b   1.000
_cell.length_c   1.000
_cell.angle_alpha   90.00
_cell.angle_beta   90.00
_cell.angle_gamma   90.00
#
_symmetry.space_group_name_H-M   'P 1'
#
loop_
_entity.id
_entity.type
_entity.pdbx_description
1 polymer ?
#
loop_
_entity_poly.entity_id
_entity_poly.type
_entity_poly.pdbx_seq_one_letter_code
_entity_poly.pdbx_strand_id
1 'polypeptide(L)'
;MAEHFWYPSMSVQEIVDAFNGWGMSVTTNQIARPSSEFVLDVYTNCLKQLTTIDDGVLLEPVEAALGTSDTPDMYTQALSRNFLLFHIQRCARAAKVQDFSANDIAFPEPERTRTIFAAFINLVNFSAQCEAFIHGLRHKSSALVEERETVVHQLEETRQQVRSIKEKLAENEPKCEALRKENDKITAHLISCKERQMVILEDVKALKQERATIIKRKVWEGIQAESESLTDNISRVRSRIVQSPERIKRSIITMGSTAAEDKRMYALQEAKIRDLQSRMSILMTIEQEVRSCVEQLQTIEKETSLLDASNKGLADYKDQLLEKRGEVNELILKRERVHKQLSNAQEKLERAHRHAEDKRIASQQTIERLQREYEEMVNERRDNDRQVEEMRGEAADVERKMAEHLKKSQAELNELLTEYWRLRRETDIYMETLANKLGMQVTTI
;
A
#
# COMPACT_ATOMS: atom_id res chain seq x y z
N MET A 1 9.36 35.54 30.73
CA MET A 1 10.69 35.69 30.09
C MET A 1 10.55 35.20 28.66
N ALA A 2 11.16 35.86 27.68
CA ALA A 2 11.11 35.39 26.30
C ALA A 2 12.08 34.20 26.13
N GLU A 3 11.60 33.10 25.54
CA GLU A 3 12.46 31.97 25.19
C GLU A 3 13.41 32.40 24.07
N HIS A 4 14.71 32.42 24.37
CA HIS A 4 15.72 32.83 23.41
C HIS A 4 16.00 31.65 22.46
N PHE A 5 15.34 31.64 21.30
CA PHE A 5 15.46 30.56 20.31
C PHE A 5 16.89 30.48 19.77
N TRP A 6 17.62 29.45 20.20
CA TRP A 6 19.01 29.22 19.82
C TRP A 6 19.10 28.45 18.50
N TYR A 7 19.67 29.09 17.48
CA TYR A 7 20.21 28.46 16.28
C TYR A 7 21.74 28.57 16.30
N PRO A 8 22.49 27.65 15.64
CA PRO A 8 23.95 27.68 15.65
C PRO A 8 24.51 29.01 15.13
N SER A 9 25.48 29.57 15.84
CA SER A 9 26.22 30.75 15.40
C SER A 9 27.17 30.36 14.27
N MET A 10 26.72 30.51 13.03
CA MET A 10 27.53 30.19 11.85
C MET A 10 28.72 31.15 11.71
N SER A 11 29.88 30.61 11.34
CA SER A 11 31.04 31.40 10.94
C SER A 11 30.79 32.11 9.60
N VAL A 12 31.57 33.16 9.32
CA VAL A 12 31.48 33.91 8.04
C VAL A 12 31.68 32.98 6.84
N GLN A 13 32.55 31.97 6.96
CA GLN A 13 32.81 31.03 5.87
C GLN A 13 31.62 30.09 5.63
N GLU A 14 31.00 29.55 6.68
CA GLU A 14 29.82 28.68 6.54
C GLU A 14 28.61 29.43 5.93
N ILE A 15 28.49 30.74 6.19
CA ILE A 15 27.45 31.58 5.56
C ILE A 15 27.77 31.81 4.07
N VAL A 16 29.04 32.06 3.71
CA VAL A 16 29.50 32.12 2.31
C VAL A 16 29.21 30.81 1.58
N ASP A 17 29.60 29.67 2.17
CA ASP A 17 29.49 28.36 1.55
C ASP A 17 28.01 27.93 1.38
N ALA A 18 27.14 28.27 2.35
CA ALA A 18 25.70 28.04 2.25
C ALA A 18 25.06 28.84 1.10
N PHE A 19 25.33 30.15 0.99
CA PHE A 19 24.76 30.98 -0.08
C PHE A 19 25.32 30.63 -1.46
N ASN A 20 26.61 30.33 -1.57
CA ASN A 20 27.21 29.81 -2.80
C ASN A 20 26.58 28.45 -3.20
N GLY A 21 26.29 27.59 -2.22
CA GLY A 21 25.57 26.33 -2.42
C GLY A 21 24.13 26.49 -2.94
N TRP A 22 23.53 27.68 -2.81
CA TRP A 22 22.24 28.04 -3.40
C TRP A 22 22.37 28.87 -4.69
N GLY A 23 23.59 29.07 -5.20
CA GLY A 23 23.86 29.82 -6.43
C GLY A 23 24.03 31.34 -6.26
N MET A 24 23.90 31.88 -5.04
CA MET A 24 24.23 33.28 -4.76
C MET A 24 25.74 33.44 -4.58
N SER A 25 26.41 34.14 -5.50
CA SER A 25 27.85 34.39 -5.43
C SER A 25 28.21 35.41 -4.34
N VAL A 26 28.47 34.93 -3.13
CA VAL A 26 28.74 35.79 -1.95
C VAL A 26 30.22 35.73 -1.55
N THR A 27 30.79 36.90 -1.23
CA THR A 27 32.17 37.01 -0.71
C THR A 27 32.21 37.32 0.79
N THR A 28 33.28 36.89 1.45
CA THR A 28 33.55 37.18 2.87
C THR A 28 33.57 38.69 3.19
N ASN A 29 34.04 39.52 2.24
CA ASN A 29 34.04 40.98 2.38
C ASN A 29 32.62 41.58 2.40
N GLN A 30 31.68 41.06 1.60
CA GLN A 30 30.28 41.52 1.61
C GLN A 30 29.58 41.17 2.93
N ILE A 31 29.94 40.07 3.59
CA ILE A 31 29.40 39.72 4.92
C ILE A 31 30.06 40.56 6.03
N ALA A 32 31.36 40.88 5.90
CA ALA A 32 32.06 41.73 6.85
C ALA A 32 31.66 43.22 6.76
N ARG A 33 31.22 43.67 5.57
CA ARG A 33 30.71 45.02 5.30
C ARG A 33 29.50 44.95 4.35
N PRO A 34 28.30 44.60 4.87
CA PRO A 34 27.09 44.52 4.05
C PRO A 34 26.71 45.88 3.47
N SER A 35 26.30 45.88 2.20
CA SER A 35 25.59 47.01 1.58
C SER A 35 24.08 46.74 1.58
N SER A 36 23.28 47.81 1.54
CA SER A 36 21.81 47.72 1.55
C SER A 36 21.27 46.88 0.38
N GLU A 37 21.86 47.06 -0.81
CA GLU A 37 21.56 46.32 -2.04
C GLU A 37 21.85 44.82 -1.88
N PHE A 38 23.08 44.46 -1.45
CA PHE A 38 23.47 43.07 -1.21
C PHE A 38 22.56 42.35 -0.19
N VAL A 39 22.18 43.04 0.89
CA VAL A 39 21.33 42.44 1.93
C VAL A 39 19.88 42.30 1.46
N LEU A 40 19.38 43.27 0.68
CA LEU A 40 18.08 43.17 0.02
C LEU A 40 18.03 41.98 -0.95
N ASP A 41 19.05 41.81 -1.79
CA ASP A 41 19.15 40.70 -2.75
C ASP A 41 19.14 39.34 -2.03
N VAL A 42 19.94 39.18 -0.97
CA VAL A 42 20.01 37.92 -0.21
C VAL A 42 18.66 37.60 0.45
N TYR A 43 18.00 38.57 1.11
CA TYR A 43 16.69 38.32 1.73
C TYR A 43 15.59 38.05 0.69
N THR A 44 15.64 38.69 -0.48
CA THR A 44 14.66 38.49 -1.57
C THR A 44 14.83 37.10 -2.20
N ASN A 45 16.07 36.65 -2.42
CA ASN A 45 16.34 35.28 -2.88
C ASN A 45 15.90 34.22 -1.86
N CYS A 46 16.13 34.45 -0.56
CA CYS A 46 15.63 33.55 0.49
C CYS A 46 14.09 33.49 0.53
N LEU A 47 13.41 34.64 0.38
CA LEU A 47 11.95 34.72 0.29
C LEU A 47 11.43 33.91 -0.90
N LYS A 48 12.05 34.08 -2.08
CA LYS A 48 11.72 33.36 -3.31
C LYS A 48 11.89 31.85 -3.15
N GLN A 49 12.98 31.40 -2.53
CA GLN A 49 13.26 29.98 -2.28
C GLN A 49 12.27 29.32 -1.29
N LEU A 50 11.71 30.10 -0.35
CA LEU A 50 10.76 29.60 0.66
C LEU A 50 9.28 29.69 0.23
N THR A 51 8.93 30.63 -0.66
CA THR A 51 7.51 31.01 -0.89
C THR A 51 7.12 31.24 -2.36
N THR A 52 8.06 31.11 -3.29
CA THR A 52 7.92 31.45 -4.72
C THR A 52 7.51 32.91 -5.03
N ILE A 53 7.53 33.80 -4.03
CA ILE A 53 7.28 35.24 -4.21
C ILE A 53 8.56 35.90 -4.72
N ASP A 54 8.44 36.73 -5.76
CA ASP A 54 9.48 37.63 -6.23
C ASP A 54 8.90 39.00 -6.63
N ASP A 55 9.75 39.94 -7.04
CA ASP A 55 9.33 41.30 -7.38
C ASP A 55 8.35 41.38 -8.56
N GLY A 56 8.33 40.38 -9.45
CA GLY A 56 7.35 40.27 -10.53
C GLY A 56 5.98 39.85 -10.00
N VAL A 57 5.94 38.87 -9.08
CA VAL A 57 4.71 38.46 -8.39
C VAL A 57 4.13 39.59 -7.51
N LEU A 58 4.97 40.52 -7.04
CA LEU A 58 4.53 41.70 -6.28
C LEU A 58 4.02 42.85 -7.15
N LEU A 59 4.23 42.84 -8.48
CA LEU A 59 3.81 43.94 -9.36
C LEU A 59 2.29 44.10 -9.45
N GLU A 60 1.57 43.02 -9.79
CA GLU A 60 0.09 43.02 -9.92
C GLU A 60 -0.61 43.49 -8.62
N PRO A 61 -0.23 43.01 -7.40
CA PRO A 61 -0.74 43.56 -6.15
C PRO A 61 -0.45 45.06 -5.93
N VAL A 62 0.70 45.57 -6.39
CA VAL A 62 1.05 47.00 -6.28
C VAL A 62 0.21 47.84 -7.24
N GLU A 63 0.05 47.41 -8.49
CA GLU A 63 -0.80 48.07 -9.48
C GLU A 63 -2.27 48.07 -9.04
N ALA A 64 -2.79 46.93 -8.56
CA ALA A 64 -4.16 46.83 -8.03
C ALA A 64 -4.40 47.71 -6.80
N ALA A 65 -3.38 47.90 -5.95
CA ALA A 65 -3.47 48.80 -4.79
C ALA A 65 -3.34 50.29 -5.16
N LEU A 66 -2.66 50.63 -6.27
CA LEU A 66 -2.46 52.00 -6.73
C LEU A 66 -3.48 52.45 -7.78
N GLY A 67 -4.27 51.56 -8.37
CA GLY A 67 -5.29 51.85 -9.38
C GLY A 67 -6.46 52.75 -8.93
N THR A 68 -6.45 53.23 -7.67
CA THR A 68 -7.37 54.24 -7.12
C THR A 68 -6.67 55.57 -6.77
N SER A 69 -5.40 55.73 -7.13
CA SER A 69 -4.60 56.94 -6.89
C SER A 69 -4.44 57.78 -8.15
N ASP A 70 -4.50 59.11 -8.03
CA ASP A 70 -4.30 60.04 -9.14
C ASP A 70 -2.84 60.08 -9.65
N THR A 71 -1.87 59.58 -8.88
CA THR A 71 -0.43 59.58 -9.21
C THR A 71 0.26 58.25 -8.85
N PRO A 72 -0.07 57.13 -9.50
CA PRO A 72 0.43 55.81 -9.13
C PRO A 72 1.97 55.72 -9.20
N ASP A 73 2.56 56.19 -10.30
CA ASP A 73 4.00 56.08 -10.62
C ASP A 73 4.92 56.60 -9.50
N MET A 74 4.50 57.65 -8.77
CA MET A 74 5.27 58.23 -7.67
C MET A 74 5.37 57.31 -6.45
N TYR A 75 4.43 56.37 -6.31
CA TYR A 75 4.31 55.47 -5.16
C TYR A 75 4.67 54.02 -5.46
N THR A 76 4.67 53.58 -6.73
CA THR A 76 4.96 52.20 -7.16
C THR A 76 6.20 51.61 -6.50
N GLN A 77 7.35 52.28 -6.57
CA GLN A 77 8.60 51.78 -5.99
C GLN A 77 8.56 51.73 -4.45
N ALA A 78 7.89 52.70 -3.81
CA ALA A 78 7.76 52.74 -2.35
C ALA A 78 6.80 51.66 -1.82
N LEU A 79 5.70 51.39 -2.53
CA LEU A 79 4.73 50.37 -2.15
C LEU A 79 5.30 48.95 -2.39
N SER A 80 5.95 48.72 -3.54
CA SER A 80 6.68 47.49 -3.83
C SER A 80 7.69 47.15 -2.73
N ARG A 81 8.54 48.11 -2.34
CA ARG A 81 9.50 47.93 -1.23
C ARG A 81 8.82 47.64 0.12
N ASN A 82 7.66 48.24 0.41
CA ASN A 82 6.91 47.96 1.63
C ASN A 82 6.28 46.54 1.62
N PHE A 83 5.77 46.07 0.48
CA PHE A 83 5.28 44.69 0.35
C PHE A 83 6.43 43.68 0.49
N LEU A 84 7.55 43.92 -0.20
CA LEU A 84 8.75 43.09 -0.07
C LEU A 84 9.25 43.02 1.39
N LEU A 85 9.35 44.17 2.08
CA LEU A 85 9.67 44.23 3.51
C LEU A 85 8.65 43.44 4.37
N PHE A 86 7.35 43.57 4.11
CA PHE A 86 6.31 42.82 4.83
C PHE A 86 6.46 41.31 4.65
N HIS A 87 6.81 40.84 3.45
CA HIS A 87 7.06 39.43 3.17
C HIS A 87 8.37 38.94 3.82
N ILE A 88 9.47 39.72 3.75
CA ILE A 88 10.73 39.41 4.45
C ILE A 88 10.50 39.37 5.97
N GLN A 89 9.72 40.30 6.55
CA GLN A 89 9.33 40.28 7.96
C GLN A 89 8.49 39.04 8.36
N ARG A 90 7.77 38.41 7.43
CA ARG A 90 7.07 37.14 7.69
C ARG A 90 8.03 35.96 7.67
N CYS A 91 8.98 35.93 6.72
CA CYS A 91 10.05 34.93 6.70
C CYS A 91 10.97 35.05 7.93
N ALA A 92 11.34 36.26 8.34
CA ALA A 92 12.11 36.53 9.55
C ALA A 92 11.42 35.99 10.81
N ARG A 93 10.11 36.25 10.97
CA ARG A 93 9.31 35.72 12.09
C ARG A 93 9.19 34.20 12.06
N ALA A 94 9.16 33.57 10.88
CA ALA A 94 9.24 32.12 10.75
C ALA A 94 10.63 31.58 11.14
N ALA A 95 11.70 32.27 10.76
CA ALA A 95 13.08 32.06 11.18
C ALA A 95 13.36 32.50 12.64
N LYS A 96 12.31 32.82 13.42
CA LYS A 96 12.33 33.26 14.82
C LYS A 96 12.92 34.65 15.11
N VAL A 97 13.35 35.42 14.10
CA VAL A 97 13.69 36.84 14.24
C VAL A 97 12.39 37.66 14.30
N GLN A 98 12.00 38.09 15.50
CA GLN A 98 10.72 38.79 15.72
C GLN A 98 10.76 40.30 15.41
N ASP A 99 11.95 40.87 15.49
CA ASP A 99 12.26 42.30 15.51
C ASP A 99 12.91 42.80 14.21
N PHE A 100 12.71 42.08 13.10
CA PHE A 100 13.19 42.47 11.78
C PHE A 100 12.51 43.75 11.28
N SER A 101 13.29 44.69 10.77
CA SER A 101 12.91 46.07 10.51
C SER A 101 13.40 46.58 9.15
N ALA A 102 12.93 47.77 8.73
CA ALA A 102 13.47 48.43 7.54
C ALA A 102 14.97 48.79 7.68
N ASN A 103 15.47 48.99 8.91
CA ASN A 103 16.87 49.30 9.17
C ASN A 103 17.78 48.12 8.82
N ASP A 104 17.29 46.88 8.99
CA ASP A 104 18.03 45.66 8.64
C ASP A 104 18.32 45.52 7.14
N ILE A 105 17.60 46.29 6.31
CA ILE A 105 17.82 46.41 4.88
C ILE A 105 18.54 47.73 4.54
N ALA A 106 18.13 48.86 5.11
CA ALA A 106 18.65 50.19 4.76
C ALA A 106 20.04 50.50 5.36
N PHE A 107 20.30 50.00 6.58
CA PHE A 107 21.51 50.28 7.38
C PHE A 107 22.01 49.00 8.06
N PRO A 108 22.41 47.97 7.29
CA PRO A 108 22.71 46.64 7.83
C PRO A 108 23.95 46.63 8.75
N GLU A 109 23.77 46.26 10.01
CA GLU A 109 24.87 46.11 10.97
C GLU A 109 25.58 44.75 10.79
N PRO A 110 26.92 44.68 10.69
CA PRO A 110 27.62 43.42 10.37
C PRO A 110 27.39 42.26 11.35
N GLU A 111 27.16 42.53 12.64
CA GLU A 111 26.88 41.51 13.66
C GLU A 111 25.46 40.97 13.48
N ARG A 112 24.48 41.87 13.47
CA ARG A 112 23.05 41.55 13.35
C ARG A 112 22.71 40.90 12.00
N THR A 113 23.30 41.36 10.91
CA THR A 113 23.12 40.78 9.56
C THR A 113 23.58 39.32 9.52
N ARG A 114 24.74 38.98 10.11
CA ARG A 114 25.21 37.59 10.24
C ARG A 114 24.25 36.71 11.03
N THR A 115 23.74 37.23 12.15
CA THR A 115 22.74 36.53 12.98
C THR A 115 21.45 36.25 12.20
N ILE A 116 20.93 37.23 11.45
CA ILE A 116 19.74 37.05 10.61
C ILE A 116 20.02 36.07 9.45
N PHE A 117 21.19 36.13 8.80
CA PHE A 117 21.58 35.16 7.77
C PHE A 117 21.63 33.73 8.31
N ALA A 118 22.21 33.48 9.49
CA ALA A 118 22.22 32.16 10.11
C ALA A 118 20.79 31.65 10.40
N ALA A 119 19.88 32.53 10.85
CA ALA A 119 18.48 32.18 11.07
C ALA A 119 17.75 31.79 9.76
N PHE A 120 17.97 32.55 8.68
CA PHE A 120 17.39 32.28 7.36
C PHE A 120 17.98 31.00 6.74
N ILE A 121 19.28 30.76 6.86
CA ILE A 121 19.94 29.51 6.42
C ILE A 121 19.38 28.30 7.15
N ASN A 122 19.18 28.39 8.47
CA ASN A 122 18.53 27.32 9.24
C ASN A 122 17.09 27.05 8.77
N LEU A 123 16.30 28.09 8.47
CA LEU A 123 14.92 27.94 7.97
C LEU A 123 14.87 27.28 6.58
N VAL A 124 15.72 27.70 5.64
CA VAL A 124 15.79 27.11 4.28
C VAL A 124 16.26 25.66 4.35
N ASN A 125 17.30 25.36 5.13
CA ASN A 125 17.79 24.00 5.31
C ASN A 125 16.75 23.09 5.96
N PHE A 126 15.97 23.58 6.93
CA PHE A 126 14.84 22.85 7.51
C PHE A 126 13.74 22.60 6.46
N SER A 127 13.38 23.61 5.65
CA SER A 127 12.41 23.47 4.56
C SER A 127 12.84 22.41 3.55
N ALA A 128 14.13 22.39 3.16
CA ALA A 128 14.69 21.40 2.24
C ALA A 128 14.66 19.97 2.83
N GLN A 129 14.88 19.80 4.13
CA GLN A 129 14.71 18.50 4.82
C GLN A 129 13.24 18.05 4.84
N CYS A 130 12.30 18.99 5.01
CA CYS A 130 10.87 18.70 4.96
C CYS A 130 10.35 18.41 3.54
N GLU A 131 10.97 18.89 2.48
CA GLU A 131 10.45 18.77 1.11
C GLU A 131 10.23 17.31 0.68
N ALA A 132 11.13 16.38 1.04
CA ALA A 132 10.93 14.96 0.74
C ALA A 132 9.68 14.36 1.41
N PHE A 133 9.34 14.82 2.62
CA PHE A 133 8.13 14.42 3.34
C PHE A 133 6.88 15.08 2.74
N ILE A 134 6.95 16.38 2.43
CA ILE A 134 5.86 17.15 1.82
C ILE A 134 5.53 16.60 0.42
N HIS A 135 6.54 16.32 -0.40
CA HIS A 135 6.39 15.67 -1.70
C HIS A 135 5.78 14.27 -1.55
N GLY A 136 6.21 13.49 -0.55
CA GLY A 136 5.61 12.20 -0.22
C GLY A 136 4.12 12.27 0.17
N LEU A 137 3.70 13.35 0.85
CA LEU A 137 2.28 13.62 1.14
C LEU A 137 1.52 14.08 -0.11
N ARG A 138 2.09 15.00 -0.91
CA ARG A 138 1.50 15.48 -2.18
C ARG A 138 1.24 14.32 -3.15
N HIS A 139 2.23 13.44 -3.35
CA HIS A 139 2.09 12.27 -4.22
C HIS A 139 1.00 11.31 -3.72
N LYS A 140 0.91 11.05 -2.40
CA LYS A 140 -0.18 10.24 -1.82
C LYS A 140 -1.54 10.89 -2.04
N SER A 141 -1.62 12.22 -1.92
CA SER A 141 -2.86 12.96 -2.18
C SER A 141 -3.28 12.90 -3.65
N SER A 142 -2.34 12.99 -4.61
CA SER A 142 -2.64 12.85 -6.04
C SER A 142 -3.18 11.45 -6.36
N ALA A 143 -2.46 10.41 -5.92
CA ALA A 143 -2.87 9.02 -6.15
C ALA A 143 -4.27 8.69 -5.58
N LEU A 144 -4.62 9.25 -4.41
CA LEU A 144 -5.96 9.09 -3.82
C LEU A 144 -7.06 9.88 -4.58
N VAL A 145 -6.73 10.99 -5.24
CA VAL A 145 -7.65 11.71 -6.13
C VAL A 145 -7.87 10.92 -7.42
N GLU A 146 -6.80 10.42 -8.02
CA GLU A 146 -6.84 9.56 -9.22
C GLU A 146 -7.63 8.27 -8.95
N GLU A 147 -7.37 7.57 -7.84
CA GLU A 147 -8.13 6.40 -7.40
C GLU A 147 -9.62 6.74 -7.24
N ARG A 148 -9.95 7.83 -6.53
CA ARG A 148 -11.33 8.31 -6.37
C ARG A 148 -12.02 8.57 -7.71
N GLU A 149 -11.34 9.18 -8.68
CA GLU A 149 -11.91 9.48 -9.99
C GLU A 149 -12.17 8.19 -10.81
N THR A 150 -11.25 7.23 -10.79
CA THR A 150 -11.48 5.92 -11.44
C THR A 150 -12.66 5.16 -10.81
N VAL A 151 -12.78 5.15 -9.48
CA VAL A 151 -13.91 4.51 -8.78
C VAL A 151 -15.23 5.22 -9.07
N VAL A 152 -15.24 6.56 -9.14
CA VAL A 152 -16.45 7.33 -9.55
C VAL A 152 -16.88 6.99 -10.98
N HIS A 153 -15.93 6.85 -11.91
CA HIS A 153 -16.24 6.44 -13.29
C HIS A 153 -16.86 5.04 -13.35
N GLN A 154 -16.21 4.05 -12.73
CA GLN A 154 -16.71 2.66 -12.68
C GLN A 154 -18.10 2.56 -12.04
N LEU A 155 -18.34 3.35 -10.98
CA LEU A 155 -19.61 3.40 -10.27
C LEU A 155 -20.75 4.00 -11.13
N GLU A 156 -20.47 5.02 -11.94
CA GLU A 156 -21.48 5.58 -12.85
C GLU A 156 -21.72 4.70 -14.09
N GLU A 157 -20.68 4.04 -14.63
CA GLU A 157 -20.85 3.02 -15.66
C GLU A 157 -21.74 1.87 -15.15
N THR A 158 -21.46 1.34 -13.96
CA THR A 158 -22.26 0.28 -13.32
C THR A 158 -23.71 0.73 -13.11
N ARG A 159 -23.95 1.99 -12.73
CA ARG A 159 -25.31 2.56 -12.62
C ARG A 159 -26.02 2.64 -13.96
N GLN A 160 -25.34 2.99 -15.05
CA GLN A 160 -25.91 3.00 -16.39
C GLN A 160 -26.25 1.58 -16.86
N GLN A 161 -25.37 0.60 -16.63
CA GLN A 161 -25.64 -0.81 -16.90
C GLN A 161 -26.89 -1.29 -16.14
N VAL A 162 -26.96 -1.06 -14.82
CA VAL A 162 -28.13 -1.40 -13.97
C VAL A 162 -29.41 -0.70 -14.44
N ARG A 163 -29.33 0.55 -14.90
CA ARG A 163 -30.48 1.28 -15.46
C ARG A 163 -31.00 0.61 -16.72
N SER A 164 -30.11 0.30 -17.67
CA SER A 164 -30.47 -0.36 -18.93
C SER A 164 -31.08 -1.76 -18.72
N ILE A 165 -30.64 -2.48 -17.67
CA ILE A 165 -31.21 -3.79 -17.30
C ILE A 165 -32.62 -3.61 -16.73
N LYS A 166 -32.84 -2.61 -15.86
CA LYS A 166 -34.18 -2.30 -15.33
C LYS A 166 -35.17 -1.85 -16.40
N GLU A 167 -34.71 -1.05 -17.36
CA GLU A 167 -35.51 -0.62 -18.52
C GLU A 167 -35.91 -1.82 -19.39
N LYS A 168 -34.95 -2.71 -19.71
CA LYS A 168 -35.22 -3.97 -20.43
C LYS A 168 -36.14 -4.92 -19.66
N LEU A 169 -36.06 -4.98 -18.34
CA LEU A 169 -36.99 -5.78 -17.53
C LEU A 169 -38.41 -5.20 -17.60
N ALA A 170 -38.56 -3.88 -17.44
CA ALA A 170 -39.86 -3.21 -17.53
C ALA A 170 -40.51 -3.34 -18.93
N GLU A 171 -39.72 -3.34 -20.00
CA GLU A 171 -40.21 -3.55 -21.38
C GLU A 171 -40.66 -5.00 -21.63
N ASN A 172 -40.06 -5.97 -20.95
CA ASN A 172 -40.37 -7.40 -21.15
C ASN A 172 -41.40 -7.94 -20.16
N GLU A 173 -41.62 -7.32 -18.99
CA GLU A 173 -42.65 -7.71 -18.03
C GLU A 173 -44.06 -7.88 -18.66
N PRO A 174 -44.61 -6.96 -19.47
CA PRO A 174 -45.92 -7.17 -20.10
C PRO A 174 -45.93 -8.33 -21.11
N LYS A 175 -44.79 -8.63 -21.75
CA LYS A 175 -44.66 -9.78 -22.66
C LYS A 175 -44.65 -11.09 -21.87
N CYS A 176 -43.92 -11.12 -20.75
CA CYS A 176 -43.91 -12.22 -19.80
C CYS A 176 -45.30 -12.47 -19.19
N GLU A 177 -46.03 -11.42 -18.82
CA GLU A 177 -47.39 -11.53 -18.27
C GLU A 177 -48.39 -12.04 -19.32
N ALA A 178 -48.29 -11.57 -20.57
CA ALA A 178 -49.10 -12.07 -21.69
C ALA A 178 -48.84 -13.56 -21.96
N LEU A 179 -47.57 -13.98 -22.03
CA LEU A 179 -47.18 -15.39 -22.23
C LEU A 179 -47.62 -16.29 -21.07
N ARG A 180 -47.58 -15.82 -19.82
CA ARG A 180 -48.15 -16.55 -18.67
C ARG A 180 -49.66 -16.77 -18.85
N LYS A 181 -50.41 -15.70 -19.13
CA LYS A 181 -51.87 -15.75 -19.37
C LYS A 181 -52.24 -16.62 -20.57
N GLU A 182 -51.36 -16.81 -21.55
CA GLU A 182 -51.54 -17.76 -22.64
C GLU A 182 -51.25 -19.21 -22.19
N ASN A 183 -50.15 -19.43 -21.46
CA ASN A 183 -49.81 -20.75 -20.92
C ASN A 183 -50.88 -21.30 -19.96
N ASP A 184 -51.45 -20.43 -19.11
CA ASP A 184 -52.56 -20.76 -18.21
C ASP A 184 -53.81 -21.23 -18.99
N LYS A 185 -54.15 -20.54 -20.10
CA LYS A 185 -55.26 -20.92 -20.99
C LYS A 185 -55.00 -22.25 -21.69
N ILE A 186 -53.78 -22.47 -22.19
CA ILE A 186 -53.39 -23.73 -22.85
C ILE A 186 -53.46 -24.89 -21.85
N THR A 187 -52.96 -24.70 -20.63
CA THR A 187 -53.02 -25.66 -19.53
C THR A 187 -54.48 -25.99 -19.16
N ALA A 188 -55.34 -24.97 -18.97
CA ALA A 188 -56.76 -25.18 -18.69
C ALA A 188 -57.49 -25.93 -19.83
N HIS A 189 -57.19 -25.59 -21.10
CA HIS A 189 -57.76 -26.29 -22.24
C HIS A 189 -57.28 -27.75 -22.33
N LEU A 190 -56.00 -28.02 -22.02
CA LEU A 190 -55.43 -29.37 -21.97
C LEU A 190 -56.10 -30.23 -20.89
N ILE A 191 -56.36 -29.66 -19.70
CA ILE A 191 -57.13 -30.33 -18.64
C ILE A 191 -58.54 -30.67 -19.13
N SER A 192 -59.26 -29.70 -19.70
CA SER A 192 -60.61 -29.93 -20.25
C SER A 192 -60.65 -30.98 -21.38
N CYS A 193 -59.61 -31.04 -22.22
CA CYS A 193 -59.49 -32.09 -23.23
C CYS A 193 -59.21 -33.47 -22.62
N LYS A 194 -58.39 -33.54 -21.56
CA LYS A 194 -58.12 -34.79 -20.83
C LYS A 194 -59.38 -35.31 -20.12
N GLU A 195 -60.19 -34.43 -19.52
CA GLU A 195 -61.49 -34.78 -18.93
C GLU A 195 -62.45 -35.37 -19.97
N ARG A 196 -62.61 -34.68 -21.11
CA ARG A 196 -63.42 -35.18 -22.25
C ARG A 196 -62.88 -36.51 -22.80
N GLN A 197 -61.56 -36.68 -22.88
CA GLN A 197 -60.94 -37.94 -23.29
C GLN A 197 -61.25 -39.08 -22.31
N MET A 198 -61.25 -38.82 -20.99
CA MET A 198 -61.59 -39.83 -19.98
C MET A 198 -63.03 -40.32 -20.13
N VAL A 199 -64.00 -39.42 -20.30
CA VAL A 199 -65.41 -39.79 -20.54
C VAL A 199 -65.55 -40.65 -21.79
N ILE A 200 -64.96 -40.24 -22.92
CA ILE A 200 -65.00 -41.00 -24.17
C ILE A 200 -64.33 -42.38 -24.01
N LEU A 201 -63.27 -42.50 -23.20
CA LEU A 201 -62.64 -43.79 -22.89
C LEU A 201 -63.51 -44.70 -22.01
N GLU A 202 -64.44 -44.15 -21.24
CA GLU A 202 -65.42 -44.92 -20.45
C GLU A 202 -66.61 -45.35 -21.32
N ASP A 203 -67.14 -44.46 -22.15
CA ASP A 203 -68.14 -44.81 -23.17
C ASP A 203 -67.65 -45.93 -24.10
N VAL A 204 -66.39 -45.85 -24.57
CA VAL A 204 -65.77 -46.87 -25.41
C VAL A 204 -65.56 -48.20 -24.66
N LYS A 205 -65.41 -48.20 -23.32
CA LYS A 205 -65.42 -49.45 -22.52
C LYS A 205 -66.83 -50.03 -22.43
N ALA A 206 -67.83 -49.21 -22.14
CA ALA A 206 -69.23 -49.62 -22.03
C ALA A 206 -69.74 -50.23 -23.36
N LEU A 207 -69.56 -49.52 -24.47
CA LEU A 207 -69.92 -49.99 -25.82
C LEU A 207 -69.17 -51.27 -26.22
N LYS A 208 -67.93 -51.47 -25.78
CA LYS A 208 -67.19 -52.73 -25.99
C LYS A 208 -67.79 -53.89 -25.19
N GLN A 209 -68.26 -53.64 -23.96
CA GLN A 209 -68.94 -54.65 -23.13
C GLN A 209 -70.30 -55.02 -23.72
N GLU A 210 -71.11 -54.04 -24.12
CA GLU A 210 -72.39 -54.25 -24.80
C GLU A 210 -72.23 -55.00 -26.12
N ARG A 211 -71.26 -54.62 -26.96
CA ARG A 211 -70.94 -55.37 -28.19
C ARG A 211 -70.58 -56.82 -27.88
N ALA A 212 -69.89 -57.09 -26.78
CA ALA A 212 -69.53 -58.45 -26.37
C ALA A 212 -70.74 -59.28 -25.88
N THR A 213 -71.72 -58.67 -25.20
CA THR A 213 -72.96 -59.38 -24.82
C THR A 213 -73.86 -59.65 -26.03
N ILE A 214 -74.00 -58.68 -26.93
CA ILE A 214 -74.76 -58.84 -28.19
C ILE A 214 -74.13 -59.92 -29.08
N ILE A 215 -72.80 -59.95 -29.22
CA ILE A 215 -72.11 -61.01 -29.98
C ILE A 215 -72.34 -62.39 -29.34
N LYS A 216 -72.16 -62.53 -28.02
CA LYS A 216 -72.44 -63.80 -27.32
C LYS A 216 -73.87 -64.30 -27.57
N ARG A 217 -74.84 -63.38 -27.50
CA ARG A 217 -76.25 -63.69 -27.78
C ARG A 217 -76.47 -64.15 -29.23
N LYS A 218 -75.99 -63.40 -30.22
CA LYS A 218 -76.16 -63.76 -31.64
C LYS A 218 -75.43 -65.05 -32.03
N VAL A 219 -74.29 -65.35 -31.42
CA VAL A 219 -73.59 -66.62 -31.62
C VAL A 219 -74.40 -67.79 -31.07
N TRP A 220 -75.01 -67.64 -29.88
CA TRP A 220 -75.90 -68.66 -29.32
C TRP A 220 -77.15 -68.89 -30.19
N GLU A 221 -77.83 -67.80 -30.59
CA GLU A 221 -78.98 -67.84 -31.50
C GLU A 221 -78.62 -68.48 -32.87
N GLY A 222 -77.42 -68.22 -33.39
CA GLY A 222 -76.92 -68.80 -34.65
C GLY A 222 -76.61 -70.30 -34.56
N ILE A 223 -75.94 -70.74 -33.49
CA ILE A 223 -75.64 -72.18 -33.25
C ILE A 223 -76.93 -73.00 -33.13
N GLN A 224 -77.97 -72.42 -32.50
CA GLN A 224 -79.29 -73.03 -32.40
C GLN A 224 -79.88 -73.31 -33.79
N ALA A 225 -79.95 -72.29 -34.65
CA ALA A 225 -80.51 -72.40 -36.00
C ALA A 225 -79.67 -73.28 -36.94
N GLU A 226 -78.34 -73.30 -36.79
CA GLU A 226 -77.46 -74.19 -37.57
C GLU A 226 -77.67 -75.66 -37.19
N SER A 227 -77.88 -75.96 -35.90
CA SER A 227 -78.20 -77.32 -35.42
C SER A 227 -79.53 -77.85 -35.98
N GLU A 228 -80.57 -77.01 -36.01
CA GLU A 228 -81.87 -77.32 -36.61
C GLU A 228 -81.74 -77.57 -38.12
N SER A 229 -81.02 -76.69 -38.83
CA SER A 229 -80.75 -76.80 -40.27
C SER A 229 -79.95 -78.06 -40.63
N LEU A 230 -78.91 -78.41 -39.85
CA LEU A 230 -78.13 -79.62 -40.07
C LEU A 230 -78.97 -80.89 -39.87
N THR A 231 -79.84 -80.89 -38.85
CA THR A 231 -80.75 -82.02 -38.56
C THR A 231 -81.71 -82.28 -39.72
N ASP A 232 -82.30 -81.22 -40.29
CA ASP A 232 -83.17 -81.32 -41.46
C ASP A 232 -82.39 -81.77 -42.72
N ASN A 233 -81.23 -81.18 -42.99
CA ASN A 233 -80.41 -81.54 -44.15
C ASN A 233 -79.91 -83.01 -44.11
N ILE A 234 -79.62 -83.56 -42.92
CA ILE A 234 -79.31 -85.00 -42.74
C ILE A 234 -80.50 -85.88 -43.15
N SER A 235 -81.74 -85.44 -42.93
CA SER A 235 -82.94 -86.14 -43.39
C SER A 235 -83.06 -86.11 -44.92
N ARG A 236 -82.81 -84.95 -45.55
CA ARG A 236 -82.95 -84.73 -46.99
C ARG A 236 -81.92 -85.50 -47.82
N VAL A 237 -80.66 -85.51 -47.38
CA VAL A 237 -79.54 -86.15 -48.12
C VAL A 237 -79.67 -87.68 -48.18
N ARG A 238 -80.32 -88.32 -47.20
CA ARG A 238 -80.56 -89.78 -47.17
C ARG A 238 -81.46 -90.31 -48.31
N SER A 239 -82.10 -89.45 -49.10
CA SER A 239 -83.11 -89.83 -50.10
C SER A 239 -82.73 -89.62 -51.57
N ARG A 240 -81.53 -89.09 -51.89
CA ARG A 240 -81.18 -88.63 -53.26
C ARG A 240 -79.77 -89.02 -53.74
N ILE A 241 -79.52 -90.33 -53.81
CA ILE A 241 -78.34 -90.97 -54.44
C ILE A 241 -78.87 -92.25 -55.11
N VAL A 242 -78.59 -92.67 -56.36
CA VAL A 242 -77.78 -92.17 -57.52
C VAL A 242 -78.73 -92.00 -58.75
N GLN A 243 -78.38 -91.80 -60.04
CA GLN A 243 -77.15 -91.92 -60.85
C GLN A 243 -77.09 -90.86 -61.97
N SER A 244 -75.90 -90.57 -62.50
CA SER A 244 -75.56 -90.50 -63.95
C SER A 244 -74.14 -89.93 -64.16
N PRO A 245 -73.07 -90.75 -64.06
CA PRO A 245 -71.71 -90.24 -63.85
C PRO A 245 -70.76 -90.40 -65.05
N GLU A 246 -71.21 -90.31 -66.31
CA GLU A 246 -70.36 -90.58 -67.50
C GLU A 246 -70.22 -89.44 -68.53
N ARG A 247 -71.30 -88.76 -68.93
CA ARG A 247 -71.18 -87.69 -69.94
C ARG A 247 -70.55 -86.41 -69.37
N ILE A 248 -70.90 -86.07 -68.12
CA ILE A 248 -70.27 -84.98 -67.36
C ILE A 248 -68.82 -85.35 -67.00
N LYS A 249 -68.54 -86.64 -66.77
CA LYS A 249 -67.22 -87.18 -66.35
C LYS A 249 -66.08 -86.73 -67.27
N ARG A 250 -66.27 -86.81 -68.59
CA ARG A 250 -65.23 -86.38 -69.56
C ARG A 250 -64.99 -84.87 -69.57
N SER A 251 -66.04 -84.06 -69.36
CA SER A 251 -65.88 -82.60 -69.18
C SER A 251 -65.23 -82.26 -67.83
N ILE A 252 -65.53 -83.03 -66.78
CA ILE A 252 -64.89 -82.93 -65.46
C ILE A 252 -63.42 -83.36 -65.52
N ILE A 253 -63.06 -84.32 -66.36
CA ILE A 253 -61.66 -84.73 -66.56
C ILE A 253 -60.85 -83.63 -67.27
N THR A 254 -61.39 -82.99 -68.31
CA THR A 254 -60.69 -81.89 -69.01
C THR A 254 -60.69 -80.58 -68.22
N MET A 255 -61.83 -80.15 -67.68
CA MET A 255 -61.90 -78.99 -66.78
C MET A 255 -61.13 -79.23 -65.48
N GLY A 256 -61.12 -80.46 -64.96
CA GLY A 256 -60.35 -80.86 -63.78
C GLY A 256 -58.85 -80.94 -64.06
N SER A 257 -58.44 -81.32 -65.27
CA SER A 257 -57.04 -81.20 -65.72
C SER A 257 -56.61 -79.73 -65.77
N THR A 258 -57.44 -78.87 -66.37
CA THR A 258 -57.16 -77.42 -66.47
C THR A 258 -57.10 -76.79 -65.07
N ALA A 259 -58.13 -77.01 -64.25
CA ALA A 259 -58.20 -76.51 -62.89
C ALA A 259 -57.13 -77.11 -61.94
N ALA A 260 -56.62 -78.31 -62.21
CA ALA A 260 -55.48 -78.86 -61.46
C ALA A 260 -54.17 -78.16 -61.83
N GLU A 261 -53.98 -77.80 -63.10
CA GLU A 261 -52.79 -77.07 -63.56
C GLU A 261 -52.86 -75.58 -63.17
N ASP A 262 -54.04 -74.95 -63.27
CA ASP A 262 -54.29 -73.62 -62.70
C ASP A 262 -54.07 -73.62 -61.19
N LYS A 263 -54.52 -74.64 -60.47
CA LYS A 263 -54.28 -74.77 -59.01
C LYS A 263 -52.80 -74.99 -58.68
N ARG A 264 -52.03 -75.68 -59.53
CA ARG A 264 -50.56 -75.76 -59.41
C ARG A 264 -49.91 -74.40 -59.65
N MET A 265 -50.30 -73.69 -60.71
CA MET A 265 -49.82 -72.35 -61.02
C MET A 265 -50.13 -71.38 -59.87
N TYR A 266 -51.36 -71.41 -59.34
CA TYR A 266 -51.78 -70.56 -58.23
C TYR A 266 -51.02 -70.89 -56.95
N ALA A 267 -50.85 -72.17 -56.61
CA ALA A 267 -50.04 -72.58 -55.45
C ALA A 267 -48.56 -72.19 -55.58
N LEU A 268 -48.00 -72.24 -56.80
CA LEU A 268 -46.63 -71.79 -57.09
C LEU A 268 -46.49 -70.28 -56.90
N GLN A 269 -47.41 -69.49 -57.44
CA GLN A 269 -47.39 -68.03 -57.26
C GLN A 269 -47.70 -67.62 -55.82
N GLU A 270 -48.59 -68.32 -55.12
CA GLU A 270 -48.87 -68.08 -53.70
C GLU A 270 -47.64 -68.38 -52.83
N ALA A 271 -46.95 -69.50 -53.07
CA ALA A 271 -45.68 -69.81 -52.40
C ALA A 271 -44.62 -68.73 -52.67
N LYS A 272 -44.52 -68.24 -53.90
CA LYS A 272 -43.63 -67.12 -54.29
C LYS A 272 -44.02 -65.80 -53.63
N ILE A 273 -45.31 -65.50 -53.48
CA ILE A 273 -45.80 -64.33 -52.75
C ILE A 273 -45.43 -64.41 -51.27
N ARG A 274 -45.60 -65.57 -50.63
CA ARG A 274 -45.21 -65.78 -49.22
C ARG A 274 -43.69 -65.65 -49.01
N ASP A 275 -42.87 -66.18 -49.92
CA ASP A 275 -41.40 -65.99 -49.90
C ASP A 275 -41.02 -64.50 -50.05
N LEU A 276 -41.61 -63.79 -51.01
CA LEU A 276 -41.40 -62.36 -51.18
C LEU A 276 -41.87 -61.54 -49.97
N GLN A 277 -43.00 -61.90 -49.33
CA GLN A 277 -43.48 -61.28 -48.09
C GLN A 277 -42.53 -61.54 -46.91
N SER A 278 -41.98 -62.76 -46.80
CA SER A 278 -40.96 -63.07 -45.78
C SER A 278 -39.70 -62.22 -45.97
N ARG A 279 -39.18 -62.13 -47.20
CA ARG A 279 -38.04 -61.26 -47.55
C ARG A 279 -38.33 -59.78 -47.29
N MET A 280 -39.53 -59.31 -47.62
CA MET A 280 -39.99 -57.94 -47.34
C MET A 280 -39.95 -57.65 -45.84
N SER A 281 -40.44 -58.57 -45.00
CA SER A 281 -40.41 -58.43 -43.55
C SER A 281 -38.98 -58.41 -42.99
N ILE A 282 -38.08 -59.23 -43.53
CA ILE A 282 -36.66 -59.24 -43.14
C ILE A 282 -35.99 -57.91 -43.51
N LEU A 283 -36.25 -57.38 -44.71
CA LEU A 283 -35.72 -56.10 -45.16
C LEU A 283 -36.25 -54.92 -44.30
N MET A 284 -37.51 -54.97 -43.87
CA MET A 284 -38.07 -53.96 -42.94
C MET A 284 -37.41 -54.01 -41.56
N THR A 285 -37.09 -55.21 -41.03
CA THR A 285 -36.31 -55.34 -39.78
C THR A 285 -34.91 -54.75 -39.94
N ILE A 286 -34.20 -55.10 -41.02
CA ILE A 286 -32.86 -54.59 -41.32
C ILE A 286 -32.88 -53.06 -41.48
N GLU A 287 -33.91 -52.49 -42.14
CA GLU A 287 -34.05 -51.03 -42.27
C GLU A 287 -34.18 -50.37 -40.88
N GLN A 288 -35.01 -50.94 -39.99
CA GLN A 288 -35.21 -50.42 -38.65
C GLN A 288 -33.94 -50.55 -37.76
N GLU A 289 -33.18 -51.64 -37.91
CA GLU A 289 -31.87 -51.81 -37.27
C GLU A 289 -30.84 -50.80 -37.78
N VAL A 290 -30.80 -50.54 -39.09
CA VAL A 290 -29.92 -49.51 -39.69
C VAL A 290 -30.28 -48.11 -39.19
N ARG A 291 -31.57 -47.75 -39.10
CA ARG A 291 -32.00 -46.45 -38.51
C ARG A 291 -31.54 -46.33 -37.06
N SER A 292 -31.74 -47.37 -36.24
CA SER A 292 -31.29 -47.41 -34.85
C SER A 292 -29.77 -47.22 -34.73
N CYS A 293 -28.99 -47.85 -35.61
CA CYS A 293 -27.54 -47.67 -35.68
C CYS A 293 -27.15 -46.22 -36.03
N VAL A 294 -27.86 -45.55 -36.94
CA VAL A 294 -27.64 -44.13 -37.27
C VAL A 294 -27.97 -43.22 -36.08
N GLU A 295 -29.05 -43.48 -35.35
CA GLU A 295 -29.42 -42.72 -34.14
C GLU A 295 -28.36 -42.88 -33.02
N GLN A 296 -27.80 -44.09 -32.87
CA GLN A 296 -26.68 -44.34 -31.96
C GLN A 296 -25.40 -43.61 -32.39
N LEU A 297 -25.03 -43.66 -33.67
CA LEU A 297 -23.87 -42.94 -34.21
C LEU A 297 -24.00 -41.42 -34.03
N GLN A 298 -25.18 -40.83 -34.28
CA GLN A 298 -25.47 -39.41 -34.02
C GLN A 298 -25.49 -39.05 -32.54
N THR A 299 -25.55 -40.02 -31.63
CA THR A 299 -25.44 -39.80 -30.19
C THR A 299 -23.96 -39.82 -29.78
N ILE A 300 -23.21 -40.82 -30.26
CA ILE A 300 -21.76 -40.94 -30.07
C ILE A 300 -21.03 -39.69 -30.63
N GLU A 301 -21.42 -39.19 -31.80
CA GLU A 301 -20.84 -37.97 -32.41
C GLU A 301 -21.03 -36.71 -31.52
N LYS A 302 -22.16 -36.61 -30.82
CA LYS A 302 -22.39 -35.52 -29.85
C LYS A 302 -21.53 -35.72 -28.61
N GLU A 303 -21.46 -36.94 -28.08
CA GLU A 303 -20.63 -37.27 -26.92
C GLU A 303 -19.14 -37.05 -27.18
N THR A 304 -18.61 -37.40 -28.36
CA THR A 304 -17.21 -37.11 -28.72
C THR A 304 -16.97 -35.62 -28.88
N SER A 305 -17.91 -34.86 -29.44
CA SER A 305 -17.77 -33.39 -29.53
C SER A 305 -17.72 -32.70 -28.14
N LEU A 306 -18.47 -33.22 -27.17
CA LEU A 306 -18.47 -32.77 -25.79
C LEU A 306 -17.19 -33.21 -25.06
N LEU A 307 -16.70 -34.43 -25.32
CA LEU A 307 -15.43 -34.94 -24.81
C LEU A 307 -14.25 -34.07 -25.28
N ASP A 308 -14.21 -33.72 -26.56
CA ASP A 308 -13.16 -32.85 -27.14
C ASP A 308 -13.21 -31.42 -26.59
N ALA A 309 -14.40 -30.86 -26.35
CA ALA A 309 -14.55 -29.58 -25.67
C ALA A 309 -14.03 -29.65 -24.22
N SER A 310 -14.36 -30.73 -23.49
CA SER A 310 -13.87 -30.97 -22.13
C SER A 310 -12.35 -31.20 -22.08
N ASN A 311 -11.79 -31.90 -23.07
CA ASN A 311 -10.35 -32.16 -23.18
C ASN A 311 -9.55 -30.87 -23.44
N LYS A 312 -10.09 -29.95 -24.25
CA LYS A 312 -9.50 -28.62 -24.49
C LYS A 312 -9.48 -27.79 -23.20
N GLY A 313 -10.63 -27.64 -22.54
CA GLY A 313 -10.68 -26.94 -21.24
C GLY A 313 -9.76 -27.57 -20.18
N LEU A 314 -9.62 -28.90 -20.17
CA LEU A 314 -8.70 -29.61 -19.29
C LEU A 314 -7.21 -29.42 -19.66
N ALA A 315 -6.88 -29.06 -20.90
CA ALA A 315 -5.56 -28.58 -21.27
C ALA A 315 -5.35 -27.14 -20.79
N ASP A 316 -6.30 -26.23 -21.06
CA ASP A 316 -6.25 -24.83 -20.63
C ASP A 316 -6.05 -24.71 -19.10
N TYR A 317 -6.77 -25.52 -18.31
CA TYR A 317 -6.60 -25.56 -16.84
C TYR A 317 -5.27 -26.17 -16.39
N LYS A 318 -4.65 -27.07 -17.16
CA LYS A 318 -3.31 -27.59 -16.85
C LYS A 318 -2.24 -26.53 -17.09
N ASP A 319 -2.35 -25.78 -18.18
CA ASP A 319 -1.38 -24.75 -18.53
C ASP A 319 -1.47 -23.56 -17.55
N GLN A 320 -2.68 -23.14 -17.17
CA GLN A 320 -2.89 -22.20 -16.05
C GLN A 320 -2.30 -22.72 -14.73
N LEU A 321 -2.45 -24.02 -14.42
CA LEU A 321 -1.88 -24.60 -13.20
C LEU A 321 -0.35 -24.66 -13.24
N LEU A 322 0.25 -24.85 -14.41
CA LEU A 322 1.71 -24.77 -14.61
C LEU A 322 2.22 -23.33 -14.45
N GLU A 323 1.52 -22.34 -15.04
CA GLU A 323 1.81 -20.91 -14.87
C GLU A 323 1.76 -20.51 -13.38
N LYS A 324 0.67 -20.83 -12.68
CA LYS A 324 0.54 -20.54 -11.23
C LYS A 324 1.55 -21.29 -10.37
N ARG A 325 2.01 -22.47 -10.79
CA ARG A 325 3.12 -23.17 -10.13
C ARG A 325 4.47 -22.48 -10.37
N GLY A 326 4.65 -21.83 -11.52
CA GLY A 326 5.76 -20.92 -11.81
C GLY A 326 5.75 -19.72 -10.86
N GLU A 327 4.65 -18.97 -10.81
CA GLU A 327 4.46 -17.81 -9.92
C GLU A 327 4.78 -18.15 -8.45
N VAL A 328 4.27 -19.28 -7.94
CA VAL A 328 4.54 -19.74 -6.58
C VAL A 328 6.03 -20.01 -6.34
N ASN A 329 6.73 -20.62 -7.29
CA ASN A 329 8.17 -20.87 -7.18
C ASN A 329 8.99 -19.56 -7.19
N GLU A 330 8.63 -18.60 -8.04
CA GLU A 330 9.28 -17.28 -8.06
C GLU A 330 9.07 -16.52 -6.75
N LEU A 331 7.85 -16.56 -6.19
CA LEU A 331 7.54 -15.96 -4.90
C LEU A 331 8.31 -16.62 -3.74
N ILE A 332 8.51 -17.94 -3.78
CA ILE A 332 9.34 -18.66 -2.80
C ILE A 332 10.81 -18.21 -2.89
N LEU A 333 11.39 -18.16 -4.09
CA LEU A 333 12.77 -17.68 -4.31
C LEU A 333 12.96 -16.22 -3.88
N LYS A 334 11.97 -15.36 -4.17
CA LYS A 334 11.94 -13.95 -3.75
C LYS A 334 11.87 -13.83 -2.23
N ARG A 335 11.02 -14.62 -1.57
CA ARG A 335 10.92 -14.71 -0.09
C ARG A 335 12.24 -15.14 0.54
N GLU A 336 12.89 -16.16 0.00
CA GLU A 336 14.18 -16.66 0.52
C GLU A 336 15.31 -15.64 0.36
N ARG A 337 15.37 -14.94 -0.78
CA ARG A 337 16.30 -13.82 -0.99
C ARG A 337 16.09 -12.70 0.04
N VAL A 338 14.85 -12.29 0.29
CA VAL A 338 14.52 -11.27 1.29
C VAL A 338 14.82 -11.75 2.71
N HIS A 339 14.52 -13.01 3.05
CA HIS A 339 14.82 -13.58 4.36
C HIS A 339 16.34 -13.62 4.62
N LYS A 340 17.15 -13.98 3.60
CA LYS A 340 18.62 -13.94 3.70
C LYS A 340 19.16 -12.50 3.81
N GLN A 341 18.52 -11.53 3.15
CA GLN A 341 18.84 -10.10 3.34
C GLN A 341 18.49 -9.61 4.76
N LEU A 342 17.35 -10.03 5.32
CA LEU A 342 16.94 -9.72 6.69
C LEU A 342 17.92 -10.28 7.72
N SER A 343 18.27 -11.56 7.61
CA SER A 343 19.26 -12.21 8.49
C SER A 343 20.63 -11.51 8.42
N ASN A 344 21.13 -11.23 7.21
CA ASN A 344 22.37 -10.46 7.03
C ASN A 344 22.31 -9.03 7.63
N ALA A 345 21.13 -8.41 7.69
CA ALA A 345 20.93 -7.11 8.30
C ALA A 345 20.89 -7.21 9.84
N GLN A 346 20.21 -8.24 10.38
CA GLN A 346 20.17 -8.53 11.81
C GLN A 346 21.57 -8.82 12.36
N GLU A 347 22.38 -9.65 11.70
CA GLU A 347 23.78 -9.89 12.11
C GLU A 347 24.64 -8.61 12.11
N LYS A 348 24.42 -7.69 11.15
CA LYS A 348 25.14 -6.41 11.11
C LYS A 348 24.71 -5.50 12.25
N LEU A 349 23.41 -5.48 12.54
CA LEU A 349 22.82 -4.71 13.63
C LEU A 349 23.31 -5.22 14.98
N GLU A 350 23.33 -6.54 15.21
CA GLU A 350 23.92 -7.14 16.41
C GLU A 350 25.40 -6.82 16.56
N ARG A 351 26.20 -6.94 15.48
CA ARG A 351 27.62 -6.57 15.51
C ARG A 351 27.84 -5.10 15.82
N ALA A 352 26.99 -4.21 15.30
CA ALA A 352 27.02 -2.79 15.62
C ALA A 352 26.63 -2.51 17.09
N HIS A 353 25.61 -3.19 17.63
CA HIS A 353 25.23 -3.07 19.05
C HIS A 353 26.33 -3.57 19.99
N ARG A 354 26.92 -4.75 19.72
CA ARG A 354 28.03 -5.28 20.54
C ARG A 354 29.20 -4.30 20.53
N HIS A 355 29.67 -3.86 19.37
CA HIS A 355 30.75 -2.88 19.25
C HIS A 355 30.45 -1.51 19.90
N ALA A 356 29.17 -1.09 19.92
CA ALA A 356 28.75 0.12 20.61
C ALA A 356 28.77 -0.06 22.15
N GLU A 357 28.32 -1.20 22.66
CA GLU A 357 28.32 -1.51 24.09
C GLU A 357 29.74 -1.78 24.61
N ASP A 358 30.57 -2.51 23.86
CA ASP A 358 32.00 -2.71 24.14
C ASP A 358 32.72 -1.36 24.26
N LYS A 359 32.45 -0.42 23.34
CA LYS A 359 32.95 0.96 23.42
C LYS A 359 32.39 1.73 24.62
N ARG A 360 31.11 1.55 24.95
CA ARG A 360 30.50 2.20 26.11
C ARG A 360 31.18 1.73 27.41
N ILE A 361 31.34 0.43 27.59
CA ILE A 361 32.04 -0.19 28.73
C ILE A 361 33.49 0.29 28.80
N ALA A 362 34.24 0.27 27.67
CA ALA A 362 35.61 0.76 27.65
C ALA A 362 35.72 2.27 27.97
N SER A 363 34.77 3.09 27.51
CA SER A 363 34.72 4.52 27.85
C SER A 363 34.40 4.75 29.33
N GLN A 364 33.47 3.97 29.90
CA GLN A 364 33.11 4.01 31.31
C GLN A 364 34.29 3.61 32.20
N GLN A 365 34.98 2.51 31.89
CA GLN A 365 36.21 2.10 32.59
C GLN A 365 37.32 3.14 32.50
N THR A 366 37.40 3.88 31.38
CA THR A 366 38.38 4.97 31.22
C THR A 366 38.01 6.17 32.09
N ILE A 367 36.72 6.54 32.17
CA ILE A 367 36.22 7.59 33.08
C ILE A 367 36.47 7.20 34.54
N GLU A 368 36.14 5.97 34.95
CA GLU A 368 36.38 5.44 36.30
C GLU A 368 37.86 5.34 36.68
N ARG A 369 38.77 5.28 35.69
CA ARG A 369 40.22 5.36 35.92
C ARG A 369 40.66 6.80 36.10
N LEU A 370 40.25 7.70 35.20
CA LEU A 370 40.55 9.13 35.26
C LEU A 370 39.97 9.80 36.52
N GLN A 371 38.82 9.35 37.01
CA GLN A 371 38.24 9.82 38.27
C GLN A 371 39.12 9.47 39.48
N ARG A 372 39.66 8.24 39.54
CA ARG A 372 40.60 7.85 40.61
C ARG A 372 41.94 8.57 40.49
N GLU A 373 42.49 8.69 39.29
CA GLU A 373 43.70 9.49 39.03
C GLU A 373 43.52 10.96 39.47
N TYR A 374 42.32 11.52 39.30
CA TYR A 374 41.97 12.87 39.75
C TYR A 374 41.77 12.95 41.28
N GLU A 375 41.10 11.98 41.91
CA GLU A 375 40.94 11.90 43.36
C GLU A 375 42.30 11.74 44.07
N GLU A 376 43.19 10.92 43.53
CA GLU A 376 44.58 10.77 43.99
C GLU A 376 45.33 12.11 43.87
N MET A 377 45.30 12.77 42.71
CA MET A 377 45.92 14.08 42.49
C MET A 377 45.38 15.18 43.42
N VAL A 378 44.07 15.18 43.72
CA VAL A 378 43.45 16.15 44.65
C VAL A 378 43.92 15.90 46.09
N ASN A 379 44.11 14.64 46.50
CA ASN A 379 44.67 14.32 47.81
C ASN A 379 46.15 14.66 47.90
N GLU A 380 46.97 14.28 46.91
CA GLU A 380 48.39 14.67 46.83
C GLU A 380 48.57 16.18 46.89
N ARG A 381 47.76 16.93 46.13
CA ARG A 381 47.79 18.39 46.17
C ARG A 381 47.41 18.94 47.54
N ARG A 382 46.39 18.37 48.20
CA ARG A 382 45.97 18.81 49.54
C ARG A 382 47.06 18.58 50.59
N ASP A 383 47.76 17.46 50.52
CA ASP A 383 48.90 17.17 51.40
C ASP A 383 50.13 18.03 51.05
N ASN A 384 50.33 18.38 49.78
CA ASN A 384 51.37 19.33 49.35
C ASN A 384 51.07 20.76 49.84
N ASP A 385 49.85 21.27 49.61
CA ASP A 385 49.38 22.58 50.10
C ASP A 385 49.52 22.66 51.64
N ARG A 386 49.26 21.54 52.35
CA ARG A 386 49.53 21.42 53.79
C ARG A 386 51.02 21.49 54.15
N GLN A 387 51.87 20.70 53.49
CA GLN A 387 53.33 20.72 53.73
C GLN A 387 53.94 22.11 53.45
N VAL A 388 53.46 22.80 52.41
CA VAL A 388 53.87 24.17 52.09
C VAL A 388 53.48 25.14 53.20
N GLU A 389 52.29 25.00 53.81
CA GLU A 389 51.87 25.86 54.91
C GLU A 389 52.58 25.54 56.23
N GLU A 390 52.88 24.26 56.51
CA GLU A 390 53.73 23.85 57.64
C GLU A 390 55.16 24.42 57.49
N MET A 391 55.78 24.30 56.29
CA MET A 391 57.08 24.89 55.96
C MET A 391 57.09 26.43 56.03
N ARG A 392 55.99 27.09 55.64
CA ARG A 392 55.82 28.56 55.83
C ARG A 392 55.75 28.94 57.30
N GLY A 393 55.05 28.14 58.11
CA GLY A 393 55.01 28.29 59.56
C GLY A 393 56.41 28.22 60.16
N GLU A 394 57.20 27.20 59.80
CA GLU A 394 58.60 27.08 60.23
C GLU A 394 59.47 28.26 59.77
N ALA A 395 59.35 28.69 58.51
CA ALA A 395 60.08 29.82 57.97
C ALA A 395 59.75 31.13 58.72
N ALA A 396 58.47 31.43 58.93
CA ALA A 396 58.04 32.61 59.70
C ALA A 396 58.53 32.56 61.15
N ASP A 397 58.59 31.37 61.76
CA ASP A 397 59.08 31.20 63.12
C ASP A 397 60.62 31.31 63.21
N VAL A 398 61.35 30.99 62.14
CA VAL A 398 62.79 31.27 61.98
C VAL A 398 63.05 32.76 61.74
N GLU A 399 62.28 33.43 60.87
CA GLU A 399 62.35 34.88 60.68
C GLU A 399 62.07 35.63 61.97
N ARG A 400 61.06 35.22 62.73
CA ARG A 400 60.74 35.76 64.06
C ARG A 400 61.90 35.60 65.03
N LYS A 401 62.49 34.40 65.13
CA LYS A 401 63.70 34.16 65.95
C LYS A 401 64.86 35.03 65.49
N MET A 402 65.09 35.17 64.19
CA MET A 402 66.16 36.02 63.63
C MET A 402 65.94 37.49 63.98
N ALA A 403 64.70 38.01 63.89
CA ALA A 403 64.35 39.36 64.30
C ALA A 403 64.50 39.59 65.81
N GLU A 404 64.12 38.60 66.64
CA GLU A 404 64.36 38.63 68.09
C GLU A 404 65.87 38.63 68.43
N HIS A 405 66.67 37.83 67.73
CA HIS A 405 68.13 37.78 67.90
C HIS A 405 68.82 39.07 67.41
N LEU A 406 68.42 39.62 66.26
CA LEU A 406 68.90 40.93 65.78
C LEU A 406 68.58 42.03 66.78
N LYS A 407 67.36 42.05 67.33
CA LYS A 407 66.94 43.04 68.34
C LYS A 407 67.73 42.91 69.65
N LYS A 408 68.03 41.68 70.10
CA LYS A 408 68.92 41.44 71.27
C LYS A 408 70.34 41.91 70.99
N SER A 409 70.94 41.47 69.88
CA SER A 409 72.29 41.87 69.49
C SER A 409 72.43 43.39 69.31
N GLN A 410 71.41 44.06 68.75
CA GLN A 410 71.40 45.53 68.64
C GLN A 410 71.25 46.22 70.01
N ALA A 411 70.54 45.61 70.97
CA ALA A 411 70.48 46.12 72.35
C ALA A 411 71.83 45.94 73.07
N GLU A 412 72.45 44.76 72.97
CA GLU A 412 73.77 44.43 73.52
C GLU A 412 74.85 45.36 72.93
N LEU A 413 74.82 45.62 71.63
CA LEU A 413 75.77 46.52 70.94
C LEU A 413 75.54 47.99 71.35
N ASN A 414 74.30 48.42 71.55
CA ASN A 414 74.00 49.72 72.14
C ASN A 414 74.47 49.83 73.60
N GLU A 415 74.35 48.76 74.40
CA GLU A 415 74.80 48.72 75.79
C GLU A 415 76.34 48.81 75.87
N LEU A 416 77.06 48.03 75.03
CA LEU A 416 78.50 48.16 74.84
C LEU A 416 78.92 49.57 74.36
N LEU A 417 78.13 50.20 73.48
CA LEU A 417 78.38 51.59 73.08
C LEU A 417 78.18 52.55 74.25
N THR A 418 77.15 52.39 75.08
CA THR A 418 76.96 53.26 76.26
C THR A 418 78.06 53.09 77.30
N GLU A 419 78.53 51.87 77.55
CA GLU A 419 79.66 51.62 78.45
C GLU A 419 81.00 52.06 77.82
N TYR A 420 81.18 51.98 76.50
CA TYR A 420 82.32 52.60 75.81
C TYR A 420 82.32 54.13 75.97
N TRP A 421 81.18 54.79 75.74
CA TRP A 421 81.06 56.25 75.91
C TRP A 421 81.23 56.67 77.37
N ARG A 422 80.76 55.85 78.32
CA ARG A 422 80.97 56.05 79.75
C ARG A 422 82.44 55.91 80.12
N LEU A 423 83.09 54.81 79.75
CA LEU A 423 84.51 54.58 80.05
C LEU A 423 85.40 55.63 79.39
N ARG A 424 85.07 56.07 78.18
CA ARG A 424 85.72 57.20 77.51
C ARG A 424 85.51 58.51 78.29
N ARG A 425 84.28 58.80 78.75
CA ARG A 425 84.02 59.97 79.59
C ARG A 425 84.73 59.90 80.94
N GLU A 426 84.86 58.71 81.54
CA GLU A 426 85.61 58.49 82.78
C GLU A 426 87.13 58.68 82.54
N THR A 427 87.69 58.27 81.40
CA THR A 427 89.10 58.56 81.06
C THR A 427 89.34 60.00 80.61
N ASP A 428 88.40 60.65 79.92
CA ASP A 428 88.46 62.09 79.61
C ASP A 428 88.44 62.91 80.93
N ILE A 429 87.56 62.59 81.88
CA ILE A 429 87.55 63.18 83.23
C ILE A 429 88.85 62.84 84.01
N TYR A 430 89.42 61.64 83.83
CA TYR A 430 90.70 61.31 84.45
C TYR A 430 91.84 62.14 83.87
N MET A 431 91.89 62.35 82.56
CA MET A 431 92.87 63.23 81.92
C MET A 431 92.66 64.69 82.33
N GLU A 432 91.42 65.18 82.38
CA GLU A 432 91.08 66.54 82.81
C GLU A 432 91.45 66.79 84.28
N THR A 433 91.21 65.82 85.17
CA THR A 433 91.60 65.94 86.59
C THR A 433 93.09 65.71 86.84
N LEU A 434 93.80 64.95 85.99
CA LEU A 434 95.25 64.84 86.01
C LEU A 434 95.91 66.13 85.50
N ALA A 435 95.40 66.70 84.41
CA ALA A 435 95.85 67.97 83.83
C ALA A 435 95.68 69.14 84.80
N ASN A 436 94.53 69.25 85.46
CA ASN A 436 94.28 70.25 86.51
C ASN A 436 95.21 70.07 87.74
N LYS A 437 95.71 68.86 88.01
CA LYS A 437 96.71 68.60 89.07
C LYS A 437 98.16 68.81 88.64
N LEU A 438 98.44 68.88 87.33
CA LEU A 438 99.77 69.08 86.76
C LEU A 438 99.98 70.47 86.13
N GLY A 439 98.95 71.32 86.08
CA GLY A 439 99.05 72.68 85.58
C GLY A 439 99.19 72.79 84.05
N MET A 440 98.70 71.80 83.30
CA MET A 440 98.78 71.76 81.84
C MET A 440 97.39 71.94 81.22
N GLN A 441 97.29 72.75 80.17
CA GLN A 441 96.05 72.86 79.38
C GLN A 441 95.92 71.65 78.45
N VAL A 442 94.75 71.00 78.46
CA VAL A 442 94.38 69.98 77.48
C VAL A 442 93.41 70.60 76.48
N THR A 443 93.86 70.73 75.24
CA THR A 443 92.97 70.96 74.09
C THR A 443 92.34 69.63 73.68
N THR A 444 91.03 69.50 73.84
CA THR A 444 90.23 68.44 73.22
C THR A 444 90.14 68.63 71.70
N ILE A 445 89.87 67.52 71.00
CA ILE A 445 89.51 67.44 69.57
C ILE A 445 88.15 66.74 69.50
#